data_AF-A0A1G7J837-F1
#
_entry.id   AF-A0A1G7J837-F1
#
_cell.length_a   1.000
_cell.length_b   1.000
_cell.length_c   1.000
_cell.angle_alpha   90.00
_cell.angle_beta   90.00
_cell.angle_gamma   90.00
#
_symmetry.space_group_name_H-M   'P 1'
#
loop_
_entity.id
_entity.type
_entity.pdbx_description
1 polymer ?
#
loop_
_entity_poly.entity_id
_entity_poly.type
_entity_poly.pdbx_seq_one_letter_code
_entity_poly.pdbx_strand_id
1 'polypeptide(L)'
;MVALPGLMAAVIIVGGVLSGVMTVTESGAFGAIWAVLVTIFVYREITWDRFRAAVVASVRTTALVMLLVATASAFSYLLTLCRVPALLAGVVTGI
;
A
#
# COMPACT_ATOMS: atom_id res chain seq x y z
N MET A 1 -28.28 1.81 -5.69
CA MET A 1 -27.67 3.15 -5.89
C MET A 1 -26.58 3.50 -4.85
N VAL A 2 -26.40 2.73 -3.78
CA VAL A 2 -25.48 3.04 -2.66
C VAL A 2 -23.98 2.86 -2.99
N ALA A 3 -23.61 2.12 -4.05
CA ALA A 3 -22.20 1.86 -4.40
C ALA A 3 -21.50 2.99 -5.21
N LEU A 4 -22.27 3.91 -5.79
CA LEU A 4 -21.75 4.99 -6.65
C LEU A 4 -20.68 5.87 -5.98
N PRO A 5 -20.84 6.27 -4.71
CA PRO A 5 -19.85 7.07 -4.00
C PRO A 5 -18.55 6.31 -3.70
N GLY A 6 -18.62 4.98 -3.56
CA GLY A 6 -17.44 4.13 -3.37
C GLY A 6 -16.59 4.03 -4.65
N LEU A 7 -17.26 4.00 -5.81
CA LEU A 7 -16.60 4.02 -7.12
C LEU A 7 -15.82 5.33 -7.37
N MET A 8 -16.27 6.45 -6.79
CA MET A 8 -15.54 7.71 -6.86
C MET A 8 -14.17 7.65 -6.18
N ALA A 9 -13.98 6.83 -5.14
CA ALA A 9 -12.65 6.62 -4.57
C ALA A 9 -11.69 5.99 -5.59
N ALA A 10 -12.16 5.01 -6.36
CA ALA A 10 -11.37 4.39 -7.42
C ALA A 10 -11.03 5.38 -8.54
N VAL A 11 -11.98 6.25 -8.92
CA VAL A 11 -11.75 7.30 -9.93
C VAL A 11 -10.73 8.33 -9.42
N ILE A 12 -10.78 8.73 -8.16
CA ILE A 12 -9.80 9.66 -7.57
C ILE A 12 -8.39 9.04 -7.58
N ILE A 13 -8.29 7.77 -7.20
CA ILE A 13 -6.99 7.09 -7.13
C ILE A 13 -6.42 6.84 -8.54
N VAL A 14 -7.19 6.18 -9.40
CA VAL A 14 -6.73 5.82 -10.76
C VAL A 14 -6.57 7.07 -11.62
N GLY A 15 -7.51 8.02 -11.54
CA GLY A 15 -7.44 9.28 -12.27
C GLY A 15 -6.29 10.17 -11.80
N GLY A 16 -6.05 10.26 -10.50
CA GLY A 16 -4.93 11.05 -9.94
C GLY A 16 -3.56 10.51 -10.36
N VAL A 17 -3.41 9.19 -10.38
CA VAL A 17 -2.16 8.52 -10.80
C VAL A 17 -1.98 8.60 -12.33
N LEU A 18 -3.00 8.27 -13.13
CA LEU A 18 -2.87 8.26 -14.60
C LEU A 18 -2.72 9.65 -15.20
N SER A 19 -3.32 10.68 -14.59
CA SER A 19 -3.16 12.07 -15.04
C SER A 19 -1.77 12.64 -14.73
N GLY A 20 -0.96 11.94 -13.94
CA GLY A 20 0.38 12.40 -13.53
C GLY A 20 0.36 13.60 -12.57
N VAL A 21 -0.81 14.00 -12.09
CA VAL A 21 -0.98 15.12 -11.16
C VAL A 21 -0.56 14.73 -9.75
N MET A 22 -0.72 13.46 -9.38
CA MET A 22 -0.44 12.94 -8.03
C MET A 22 0.34 11.63 -8.10
N THR A 23 1.20 11.39 -7.11
CA THR A 23 1.84 10.09 -6.91
C THR A 23 0.89 9.08 -6.29
N VAL A 24 1.22 7.78 -6.41
CA VAL A 24 0.40 6.68 -5.86
C VAL A 24 0.11 6.88 -4.36
N THR A 25 1.09 7.38 -3.61
CA THR A 25 0.96 7.65 -2.17
C THR A 25 0.02 8.81 -1.87
N GLU A 26 0.09 9.90 -2.64
CA GLU A 26 -0.78 11.07 -2.45
C GLU A 26 -2.21 10.75 -2.88
N SER A 27 -2.41 10.10 -4.03
CA SER A 27 -3.71 9.65 -4.49
C SER A 27 -4.40 8.71 -3.51
N GLY A 28 -3.64 7.81 -2.86
CA GLY A 28 -4.16 6.94 -1.80
C GLY A 28 -4.68 7.73 -0.59
N ALA A 29 -3.96 8.79 -0.18
CA ALA A 29 -4.40 9.66 0.93
C ALA A 29 -5.70 10.40 0.59
N PHE A 30 -5.82 10.98 -0.61
CA PHE A 30 -7.05 11.62 -1.06
C PHE A 30 -8.21 10.62 -1.18
N GLY A 31 -7.95 9.40 -1.67
CA GLY A 31 -8.94 8.32 -1.71
C GLY A 31 -9.45 7.92 -0.33
N ALA A 32 -8.57 7.85 0.68
CA ALA A 32 -8.95 7.57 2.06
C ALA A 32 -9.79 8.69 2.68
N ILE A 33 -9.43 9.96 2.44
CA ILE A 33 -10.23 11.12 2.88
C ILE A 33 -11.63 11.05 2.26
N TRP A 34 -11.72 10.77 0.95
CA TRP A 34 -13.00 10.61 0.27
C TRP A 34 -13.83 9.46 0.85
N ALA A 35 -13.21 8.31 1.12
CA ALA A 35 -13.88 7.17 1.74
C ALA A 35 -14.44 7.50 3.13
N VAL A 36 -13.70 8.26 3.95
CA VAL A 36 -14.17 8.75 5.25
C VAL A 36 -15.35 9.71 5.09
N LEU A 37 -15.23 10.70 4.19
CA LEU A 37 -16.32 11.65 3.91
C LEU A 37 -17.59 10.94 3.45
N VAL A 38 -17.48 9.99 2.52
CA VAL A 38 -18.63 9.20 2.05
C VAL A 38 -19.25 8.39 3.20
N THR A 39 -18.42 7.78 4.05
CA THR A 39 -18.92 6.98 5.19
C THR A 39 -19.66 7.86 6.21
N ILE A 40 -19.19 9.09 6.45
CA ILE A 40 -19.84 10.04 7.37
C ILE A 40 -21.13 10.59 6.77
N PHE A 41 -21.07 11.14 5.55
CA PHE A 41 -22.16 11.94 4.97
C PHE A 41 -23.22 11.10 4.26
N VAL A 42 -22.83 10.00 3.59
CA VAL A 42 -23.76 9.16 2.82
C VAL A 42 -24.27 8.01 3.66
N TYR A 43 -23.36 7.25 4.27
CA TYR A 43 -23.75 6.06 5.03
C TYR A 43 -24.23 6.40 6.44
N ARG A 44 -23.77 7.50 7.06
CA ARG A 44 -24.13 7.92 8.45
C ARG A 44 -23.97 6.82 9.50
N GLU A 45 -23.15 5.81 9.22
CA GLU A 45 -22.97 4.60 10.04
C GLU A 45 -21.66 4.59 10.85
N ILE A 46 -21.01 5.75 10.97
CA ILE A 46 -19.71 5.84 11.64
C ILE A 46 -19.87 5.75 13.17
N THR A 47 -19.41 4.64 13.73
CA THR A 47 -19.09 4.51 15.15
C THR A 47 -17.57 4.58 15.28
N TRP A 48 -17.05 5.30 16.28
CA TRP A 48 -15.61 5.44 16.51
C TRP A 48 -14.88 4.08 16.58
N ASP A 49 -15.53 3.07 17.16
CA ASP A 49 -15.00 1.70 17.22
C ASP A 49 -14.83 1.05 15.84
N ARG A 50 -15.78 1.26 14.92
CA ARG A 50 -15.69 0.73 13.54
C ARG A 50 -14.57 1.40 12.75
N PHE A 51 -14.41 2.71 12.92
CA PHE A 51 -13.30 3.44 12.30
C PHE A 51 -11.95 2.93 12.82
N ARG A 52 -11.80 2.80 14.14
CA ARG A 52 -10.58 2.24 14.74
C ARG A 52 -10.31 0.81 14.27
N ALA A 53 -11.33 -0.03 14.20
CA ALA A 53 -11.20 -1.40 13.69
C ALA A 53 -10.70 -1.43 12.23
N ALA A 54 -11.23 -0.56 11.36
CA ALA A 54 -10.80 -0.47 9.97
C ALA A 54 -9.35 0.00 9.82
N VAL A 55 -8.93 0.99 10.62
CA VAL A 55 -7.54 1.48 10.65
C VAL A 55 -6.60 0.37 11.15
N VAL A 56 -6.94 -0.30 12.25
CA VAL A 56 -6.12 -1.40 12.80
C VAL A 56 -5.99 -2.55 11.80
N ALA A 57 -7.07 -2.91 11.11
CA ALA A 57 -7.03 -3.93 10.06
C ALA A 57 -6.08 -3.54 8.92
N SER A 58 -6.13 -2.27 8.46
CA SER A 58 -5.27 -1.75 7.40
C SER A 58 -3.79 -1.68 7.82
N VAL A 59 -3.52 -1.30 9.06
CA VAL A 59 -2.16 -1.29 9.60
C VAL A 59 -1.63 -2.71 9.74
N ARG A 60 -2.47 -3.67 10.19
CA ARG A 60 -2.07 -5.07 10.37
C ARG A 60 -1.61 -5.71 9.05
N THR A 61 -2.35 -5.51 7.97
CA THR A 61 -1.94 -6.03 6.65
C THR A 61 -0.63 -5.40 6.18
N THR A 62 -0.51 -4.08 6.32
CA THR A 62 0.71 -3.35 5.92
C THR A 62 1.93 -3.76 6.76
N ALA A 63 1.76 -3.95 8.07
CA ALA A 63 2.83 -4.35 8.98
C ALA A 63 3.39 -5.74 8.65
N LEU A 64 2.53 -6.70 8.28
CA LEU A 64 2.98 -8.03 7.86
C LEU A 64 3.84 -7.97 6.59
N VAL A 65 3.44 -7.14 5.61
CA VAL A 65 4.22 -6.94 4.38
C VAL A 65 5.54 -6.25 4.69
N MET A 66 5.54 -5.19 5.48
CA MET A 66 6.75 -4.46 5.86
C MET A 66 7.73 -5.34 6.65
N LEU A 67 7.23 -6.24 7.50
CA LEU A 67 8.08 -7.20 8.22
C LEU A 67 8.80 -8.15 7.25
N LEU A 68 8.09 -8.67 6.25
CA LEU A 68 8.68 -9.51 5.20
C LEU A 68 9.71 -8.74 4.37
N VAL A 69 9.41 -7.48 4.01
CA VAL A 69 10.35 -6.63 3.28
C VAL A 69 11.60 -6.35 4.13
N ALA A 70 11.45 -6.11 5.43
CA ALA A 70 12.56 -5.87 6.33
C ALA A 70 13.49 -7.09 6.45
N THR A 71 12.94 -8.29 6.66
CA THR A 71 13.75 -9.52 6.73
C THR A 71 14.39 -9.85 5.39
N ALA A 72 13.68 -9.68 4.27
CA ALA A 72 14.23 -9.86 2.93
C ALA A 72 15.37 -8.86 2.65
N SER A 73 15.23 -7.61 3.09
CA SER A 73 16.25 -6.57 2.91
C SER A 73 17.49 -6.85 3.74
N ALA A 74 17.32 -7.27 5.00
CA ALA A 74 18.43 -7.67 5.87
C ALA A 74 19.19 -8.89 5.29
N PHE A 75 18.46 -9.87 4.77
CA PHE A 75 19.05 -11.03 4.11
C PHE A 75 19.78 -10.65 2.82
N SER A 76 19.18 -9.81 1.97
CA SER A 76 19.79 -9.28 0.75
C SER A 76 21.09 -8.53 1.04
N TYR A 77 21.13 -7.76 2.13
CA TYR A 77 22.32 -7.06 2.58
C TYR A 77 23.43 -8.03 3.02
N LEU A 78 23.08 -9.07 3.78
CA LEU A 78 24.03 -10.12 4.18
C LEU A 78 24.62 -10.86 2.97
N LEU A 79 23.79 -11.24 2.00
CA LEU A 79 24.26 -11.87 0.77
C LEU A 79 25.27 -10.99 0.02
N THR A 80 25.00 -9.69 -0.01
CA THR A 80 25.89 -8.69 -0.63
C THR A 80 27.24 -8.64 0.09
N LEU A 81 27.26 -8.65 1.43
CA LEU A 81 28.50 -8.70 2.22
C LEU A 81 29.31 -9.96 1.97
N CYS A 82 28.65 -11.11 1.88
CA CYS A 82 29.28 -12.38 1.56
C CYS A 82 29.68 -12.52 0.08
N ARG A 83 29.46 -11.49 -0.75
CA ARG A 83 29.68 -11.50 -2.22
C ARG A 83 28.99 -12.67 -2.93
N VAL A 84 27.93 -13.22 -2.35
CA VAL A 84 27.18 -14.34 -2.94
C VAL A 84 26.63 -13.98 -4.32
N PRO A 85 26.07 -12.77 -4.57
CA PRO A 85 25.62 -12.39 -5.90
C PRO A 85 26.75 -12.39 -6.95
N ALA A 86 27.97 -12.01 -6.57
CA ALA A 86 29.12 -11.97 -7.47
C ALA A 86 29.65 -13.38 -7.79
N LEU A 87 29.68 -14.27 -6.79
CA LEU A 87 30.04 -15.68 -6.99
C LEU A 87 29.02 -16.40 -7.87
N LEU A 88 27.72 -16.16 -7.63
CA LEU A 88 26.64 -16.70 -8.47
C LEU A 88 26.72 -16.17 -9.90
N ALA A 89 27.04 -14.89 -10.09
CA ALA A 89 27.24 -14.32 -11.41
C ALA A 89 28.34 -15.05 -12.19
N GLY A 90 29.51 -15.30 -11.58
CA GLY A 90 30.60 -16.05 -12.20
C GLY A 90 30.21 -17.47 -12.60
N VAL A 91 29.51 -18.19 -11.72
CA VAL A 91 29.01 -19.55 -12.00
C VAL A 91 28.02 -19.55 -13.17
N VAL A 92 27.13 -18.56 -13.25
CA VAL A 92 26.13 -18.47 -14.32
C VAL A 92 26.75 -18.04 -15.65
N THR A 93 27.78 -17.19 -15.64
CA THR A 93 28.44 -16.74 -16.87
C THR A 93 29.42 -17.75 -17.46
N GLY A 94 29.72 -18.85 -16.76
CA GLY A 94 30.50 -19.96 -17.32
C GLY A 94 31.95 -19.61 -17.68
N ILE A 95 32.50 -18.55 -17.07
CA ILE A 95 33.93 -18.20 -17.02
C ILE A 95 34.32 -17.93 -15.57
#